data_AF-A0A7U9SP86-F1
#
_entry.id   AF-A0A7U9SP86-F1
#
_cell.length_a   1.000
_cell.length_b   1.000
_cell.length_c   1.000
_cell.angle_alpha   90.00
_cell.angle_beta   90.00
_cell.angle_gamma   90.00
#
_symmetry.space_group_name_H-M   'P 1'
#
loop_
_entity.id
_entity.type
_entity.pdbx_description
1 polymer ?
#
loop_
_entity_poly.entity_id
_entity_poly.type
_entity_poly.pdbx_seq_one_letter_code
_entity_poly.pdbx_strand_id
1 'polypeptide(L)'
;MTNEQIVSEIRNGYSVTDYMQLLYESNLPLIKKFIKPYAAYEPMEDLLQESYFGLWEAVQHYETSVNVRFMDYAEYWIRQSVQCYLEKCGFTIGIPSHTRHKIAHLLYLTN
;
A
#
# COMPACT_ATOMS: atom_id res chain seq x y z
N MET A 1 -13.88 16.75 -6.01
CA MET A 1 -12.50 17.11 -5.60
C MET A 1 -11.55 16.13 -6.27
N THR A 2 -10.37 16.56 -6.69
CA THR A 2 -9.33 15.64 -7.16
C THR A 2 -8.64 14.97 -5.96
N ASN A 3 -7.92 13.88 -6.21
CA ASN A 3 -7.17 13.19 -5.15
C ASN A 3 -6.12 14.12 -4.53
N GLU A 4 -5.44 14.92 -5.34
CA GLU A 4 -4.43 15.89 -4.89
C GLU A 4 -5.03 16.98 -3.99
N GLN A 5 -6.26 17.42 -4.28
CA GLN A 5 -6.97 18.37 -3.42
C GLN A 5 -7.31 17.73 -2.08
N ILE A 6 -7.83 16.50 -2.07
CA ILE A 6 -8.17 15.78 -0.84
C ILE A 6 -6.91 15.58 0.03
N VAL A 7 -5.79 15.20 -0.57
CA VAL A 7 -4.49 15.06 0.11
C VAL A 7 -4.05 16.38 0.74
N SER A 8 -4.19 17.50 0.02
CA SER A 8 -3.87 18.82 0.56
C SER A 8 -4.74 19.16 1.79
N GLU A 9 -6.04 18.88 1.76
CA GLU A 9 -6.94 19.12 2.91
C GLU A 9 -6.56 18.27 4.12
N ILE A 10 -6.25 16.98 3.89
CA ILE A 10 -5.79 16.08 4.95
C ILE A 10 -4.51 16.62 5.59
N ARG A 11 -3.53 17.05 4.78
CA ARG A 11 -2.26 17.59 5.27
C ARG A 11 -2.41 18.91 6.03
N ASN A 12 -3.43 19.69 5.70
CA ASN A 12 -3.80 20.91 6.44
C ASN A 12 -4.53 20.60 7.77
N GLY A 13 -4.86 19.34 8.04
CA GLY A 13 -5.49 18.89 9.30
C GLY A 13 -7.02 19.05 9.32
N TYR A 14 -7.65 19.39 8.20
CA TYR A 14 -9.10 19.47 8.11
C TYR A 14 -9.71 18.08 7.97
N SER A 15 -10.73 17.76 8.79
CA SER A 15 -11.50 16.51 8.78
C SER A 15 -10.75 15.26 8.28
N VAL A 16 -9.58 15.01 8.87
CA VAL A 16 -8.60 14.01 8.38
C VAL A 16 -9.25 12.65 8.14
N THR A 17 -10.10 12.20 9.06
CA THR A 17 -10.79 10.91 8.98
C THR A 17 -11.74 10.83 7.79
N ASP A 18 -12.59 11.85 7.61
CA ASP A 18 -13.61 11.85 6.54
C ASP A 18 -12.95 11.92 5.16
N TYR A 19 -11.90 12.75 5.03
CA TYR A 19 -11.18 12.89 3.77
C TYR A 19 -10.34 11.65 3.44
N MET A 20 -9.74 10.98 4.44
CA MET A 20 -9.06 9.70 4.21
C MET A 20 -10.04 8.62 3.77
N GLN A 21 -11.23 8.54 4.40
CA GLN A 21 -12.26 7.61 3.98
C GLN A 21 -12.71 7.89 2.55
N LEU A 22 -13.00 9.15 2.22
CA LEU A 22 -13.38 9.56 0.87
C LEU A 22 -12.28 9.23 -0.17
N LEU A 23 -11.02 9.51 0.16
CA LEU A 23 -9.88 9.21 -0.71
C LEU A 23 -9.76 7.70 -0.97
N TYR A 24 -9.92 6.90 0.07
CA TYR A 24 -9.84 5.45 -0.01
C TYR A 24 -11.00 4.86 -0.82
N GLU A 25 -12.24 5.21 -0.50
CA GLU A 25 -13.43 4.68 -1.16
C GLU A 25 -13.50 5.06 -2.64
N SER A 26 -13.17 6.31 -2.97
CA SER A 26 -13.17 6.79 -4.36
C SER A 26 -12.13 6.10 -5.24
N ASN A 27 -11.04 5.58 -4.65
CA ASN A 27 -9.96 4.91 -5.37
C ASN A 27 -9.93 3.38 -5.16
N LEU A 28 -10.92 2.82 -4.46
CA LEU A 28 -10.94 1.41 -4.07
C LEU A 28 -10.77 0.41 -5.24
N PRO A 29 -11.37 0.58 -6.44
CA PRO A 29 -11.14 -0.33 -7.56
C PRO A 29 -9.69 -0.34 -8.06
N LEU A 30 -9.02 0.82 -8.03
CA LEU A 30 -7.62 0.95 -8.42
C LEU A 30 -6.70 0.35 -7.36
N ILE A 31 -6.98 0.60 -6.07
CA ILE A 31 -6.26 -0.01 -4.95
C ILE A 31 -6.35 -1.54 -5.02
N LYS A 32 -7.56 -2.09 -5.24
CA LYS A 32 -7.77 -3.53 -5.47
C LYS A 32 -6.93 -4.07 -6.61
N LYS A 33 -6.72 -3.30 -7.69
CA LYS A 33 -5.85 -3.69 -8.80
C LYS A 33 -4.38 -3.77 -8.38
N PHE A 34 -3.89 -2.81 -7.59
CA PHE A 34 -2.52 -2.81 -7.07
C PHE A 34 -2.22 -4.03 -6.19
N ILE A 35 -3.18 -4.40 -5.35
CA ILE A 35 -2.99 -5.48 -4.37
C ILE A 35 -3.40 -6.87 -4.88
N LYS A 36 -4.05 -6.95 -6.05
CA LYS A 36 -4.51 -8.22 -6.64
C LYS A 36 -3.45 -9.33 -6.70
N PRO A 37 -2.16 -9.07 -7.03
CA PRO A 37 -1.13 -10.11 -7.05
C PRO A 37 -0.90 -10.78 -5.69
N TYR A 38 -1.26 -10.12 -4.59
CA TYR A 38 -1.04 -10.60 -3.23
C TYR A 38 -2.20 -11.44 -2.69
N ALA A 39 -3.36 -11.46 -3.39
CA ALA A 39 -4.56 -12.18 -2.97
C ALA A 39 -4.42 -13.71 -2.96
N ALA A 40 -3.32 -14.25 -3.48
CA ALA A 40 -2.97 -15.67 -3.36
C ALA A 40 -2.37 -16.02 -1.99
N TYR A 41 -1.91 -15.03 -1.23
CA TYR A 41 -1.17 -15.24 0.03
C TYR A 41 -1.96 -14.86 1.27
N GLU A 42 -2.94 -13.97 1.15
CA GLU A 42 -3.73 -13.44 2.27
C GLU A 42 -5.15 -13.06 1.82
N PRO A 43 -6.18 -13.13 2.69
CA PRO A 43 -7.51 -12.64 2.37
C PRO A 43 -7.52 -11.17 1.93
N MET A 44 -8.41 -10.88 0.98
CA MET A 44 -8.54 -9.53 0.40
C MET A 44 -8.87 -8.47 1.46
N GLU A 45 -9.58 -8.82 2.52
CA GLU A 45 -9.93 -7.89 3.60
C GLU A 45 -8.70 -7.37 4.33
N ASP A 46 -7.78 -8.26 4.70
CA ASP A 46 -6.53 -7.90 5.37
C ASP A 46 -5.62 -7.09 4.44
N LEU A 47 -5.51 -7.49 3.16
CA LEU A 47 -4.77 -6.73 2.16
C LEU A 47 -5.32 -5.31 1.96
N LEU A 48 -6.64 -5.15 2.05
CA LEU A 48 -7.31 -3.85 1.96
C LEU A 48 -7.01 -2.99 3.19
N GLN A 49 -7.03 -3.55 4.40
CA GLN A 49 -6.62 -2.85 5.61
C GLN A 49 -5.16 -2.36 5.51
N GLU A 50 -4.24 -3.23 5.08
CA GLU A 50 -2.84 -2.85 4.89
C GLU A 50 -2.62 -1.83 3.78
N SER A 51 -3.44 -1.89 2.72
CA SER A 51 -3.42 -0.87 1.67
C SER A 51 -3.88 0.50 2.18
N TYR A 52 -4.79 0.55 3.16
CA TYR A 52 -5.21 1.80 3.78
C TYR A 52 -4.05 2.45 4.55
N PHE A 53 -3.26 1.67 5.29
CA PHE A 53 -2.05 2.17 5.95
C PHE A 53 -1.00 2.64 4.93
N GLY A 54 -0.79 1.91 3.84
CA GLY A 54 0.10 2.37 2.76
C GLY A 54 -0.39 3.66 2.08
N LEU A 55 -1.70 3.80 1.88
CA LEU A 55 -2.30 5.04 1.35
C LEU A 55 -2.08 6.21 2.33
N TRP A 56 -2.26 5.98 3.63
CA TRP A 56 -1.99 6.97 4.66
C TRP A 56 -0.53 7.46 4.62
N GLU A 57 0.44 6.54 4.55
CA GLU A 57 1.85 6.92 4.40
C GLU A 57 2.11 7.73 3.12
N ALA A 58 1.45 7.37 2.02
CA ALA A 58 1.54 8.15 0.78
C ALA A 58 1.04 9.59 0.99
N VAL A 59 -0.09 9.79 1.68
CA VAL A 59 -0.63 11.12 1.99
C VAL A 59 0.38 11.97 2.77
N GLN A 60 1.07 11.37 3.75
CA GLN A 60 2.03 12.09 4.60
C GLN A 60 3.26 12.58 3.83
N HIS A 61 3.70 11.82 2.83
CA HIS A 61 4.94 12.07 2.09
C HIS A 61 4.75 12.69 0.71
N TYR A 62 3.51 12.82 0.22
CA TYR A 62 3.26 13.34 -1.11
C TYR A 62 3.54 14.85 -1.21
N GLU A 63 4.35 15.22 -2.20
CA GLU A 63 4.65 16.61 -2.56
C GLU A 63 4.02 16.96 -3.91
N THR A 64 3.03 17.86 -3.90
CA THR A 64 2.29 18.31 -5.10
C THR A 64 3.17 19.09 -6.08
N SER A 65 4.37 19.52 -5.68
CA SER A 65 5.36 20.15 -6.55
C SER A 65 5.92 19.18 -7.61
N VAL A 66 5.83 17.88 -7.34
CA VAL A 66 6.26 16.83 -8.27
C VAL A 66 5.12 16.58 -9.26
N ASN A 67 5.40 16.69 -10.56
CA ASN A 67 4.39 16.57 -11.64
C ASN A 67 3.94 15.11 -11.89
N VAL A 68 3.54 14.41 -10.83
CA VAL A 68 3.09 13.01 -10.82
C VAL A 68 1.74 12.97 -10.13
N ARG A 69 0.78 12.22 -10.67
CA ARG A 69 -0.56 12.10 -10.05
C ARG A 69 -0.44 11.37 -8.72
N PHE A 70 -1.27 11.72 -7.75
CA PHE A 70 -1.19 11.14 -6.41
C PHE A 70 -1.31 9.61 -6.42
N MET A 71 -2.21 9.03 -7.21
CA MET A 71 -2.39 7.57 -7.23
C MET A 71 -1.23 6.81 -7.87
N ASP A 72 -0.48 7.44 -8.78
CA ASP A 72 0.74 6.83 -9.33
C ASP A 72 1.84 6.78 -8.26
N TYR A 73 1.93 7.83 -7.43
CA TYR A 73 2.82 7.87 -6.27
C TYR A 73 2.40 6.89 -5.16
N ALA A 74 1.10 6.84 -4.87
CA ALA A 74 0.54 6.01 -3.80
C ALA A 74 0.68 4.50 -4.09
N GLU A 75 0.73 4.07 -5.35
CA GLU A 75 0.94 2.67 -5.72
C GLU A 75 2.16 2.08 -5.00
N TYR A 76 3.28 2.80 -4.97
CA TYR A 76 4.50 2.35 -4.32
C TYR A 76 4.28 2.07 -2.83
N TRP A 77 3.70 3.03 -2.10
CA TRP A 77 3.47 2.92 -0.67
C TRP A 77 2.45 1.85 -0.31
N ILE A 78 1.38 1.71 -1.11
CA ILE A 78 0.38 0.66 -0.95
C ILE A 78 1.02 -0.71 -1.09
N ARG A 79 1.79 -0.93 -2.16
CA ARG A 79 2.45 -2.22 -2.41
C ARG A 79 3.52 -2.51 -1.34
N GLN A 80 4.25 -1.49 -0.91
CA GLN A 80 5.24 -1.61 0.14
C GLN A 80 4.63 -2.00 1.48
N SER A 81 3.50 -1.40 1.86
CA SER A 81 2.79 -1.73 3.11
C SER A 81 2.32 -3.19 3.10
N VAL A 82 1.64 -3.60 2.03
CA VAL A 82 1.15 -4.97 1.85
C VAL A 82 2.31 -5.99 1.85
N GLN A 83 3.40 -5.69 1.15
CA GLN A 83 4.56 -6.57 1.13
C GLN A 83 5.19 -6.71 2.53
N CYS A 84 5.37 -5.61 3.25
CA CYS A 84 5.89 -5.60 4.61
C CYS A 84 5.01 -6.42 5.57
N TYR A 85 3.69 -6.34 5.41
CA TYR A 85 2.73 -7.15 6.16
C TYR A 85 2.88 -8.64 5.86
N LEU A 86 2.86 -9.06 4.59
CA LEU A 86 3.04 -10.47 4.22
C LEU A 86 4.39 -11.01 4.71
N GLU A 87 5.39 -10.15 4.69
CA GLU A 87 6.71 -10.47 5.20
C GLU A 87 6.71 -10.73 6.72
N LYS A 88 5.88 -10.04 7.49
CA LYS A 88 5.81 -10.21 8.95
C LYS A 88 4.82 -11.30 9.36
N CYS A 89 3.68 -11.38 8.70
CA CYS A 89 2.49 -12.11 9.15
C CYS A 89 2.08 -13.26 8.21
N GLY A 90 2.51 -13.29 6.95
CA GLY A 90 2.05 -14.26 5.95
C GLY A 90 2.54 -15.70 6.13
N PHE A 91 3.19 -16.01 7.25
CA PHE A 91 3.69 -17.35 7.58
C PHE A 91 3.43 -17.66 9.05
N THR A 92 3.03 -18.91 9.34
CA THR A 92 2.84 -19.40 10.72
C THR A 92 4.08 -19.26 11.59
N ILE A 93 5.27 -19.29 10.97
CA ILE A 93 6.55 -19.03 11.62
C ILE A 93 7.18 -17.82 10.92
N GLY A 94 7.40 -16.74 11.67
CA GLY A 94 8.01 -15.51 11.16
C GLY A 94 9.47 -15.75 10.76
N ILE A 95 9.76 -15.55 9.47
CA ILE A 95 11.13 -15.62 8.92
C ILE A 95 11.56 -14.21 8.51
N PRO A 96 12.74 -13.72 8.96
CA PRO A 96 13.26 -12.42 8.56
C PRO A 96 13.38 -12.25 7.04
N SER A 97 13.14 -11.03 6.54
CA SER A 97 13.11 -10.70 5.11
C SER A 97 14.39 -11.06 4.35
N HIS A 98 15.56 -10.80 4.93
CA HIS A 98 16.86 -11.15 4.32
C HIS A 98 17.06 -12.66 4.15
N THR A 99 16.53 -13.47 5.07
CA THR A 99 16.60 -14.93 4.98
C THR A 99 15.68 -15.45 3.87
N ARG A 100 14.48 -14.87 3.70
CA ARG A 100 13.60 -15.18 2.57
C ARG A 100 14.22 -14.87 1.23
N HIS A 101 14.88 -13.73 1.07
CA HIS A 101 15.56 -13.38 -0.18
C HIS A 101 16.59 -14.44 -0.58
N LYS A 102 17.34 -14.99 0.40
CA LYS A 102 18.28 -16.09 0.16
C LYS A 102 17.57 -17.38 -0.27
N ILE A 103 16.48 -17.75 0.39
CA ILE A 103 15.69 -18.96 0.04
C ILE A 103 15.10 -18.82 -1.36
N ALA A 104 14.48 -17.69 -1.67
CA ALA A 104 13.93 -17.41 -3.00
C ALA A 104 15.03 -17.51 -4.07
N HIS A 105 16.18 -16.87 -3.86
CA HIS A 105 17.32 -16.93 -4.76
C HIS A 105 17.81 -18.37 -4.99
N LEU A 106 17.87 -19.20 -3.95
CA LEU A 106 18.25 -20.62 -4.08
C LEU A 106 17.24 -21.42 -4.91
N LEU A 107 15.94 -21.20 -4.72
CA LEU A 107 14.87 -21.89 -5.48
C LEU A 107 14.90 -21.55 -6.98
N TYR A 108 15.33 -20.34 -7.34
CA TYR A 108 15.50 -19.92 -8.74
C TYR A 108 16.74 -20.54 -9.40
N LEU A 109 17.75 -20.96 -8.63
CA LEU A 109 18.97 -21.59 -9.17
C LEU A 109 18.85 -23.10 -9.37
N THR A 110 17.82 -23.73 -8.78
CA THR A 110 17.59 -25.18 -8.85
C THR A 110 16.60 -25.61 -9.94
N ASN A 111 16.08 -24.68 -10.73
CA ASN A 111 15.27 -24.93 -11.95
C ASN A 111 16.03 -24.43 -13.19
#